data_AF-A0A965C4X5-F1
#
_entry.id   AF-A0A965C4X5-F1
#
_cell.length_a   1.000
_cell.length_b   1.000
_cell.length_c   1.000
_cell.angle_alpha   90.00
_cell.angle_beta   90.00
_cell.angle_gamma   90.00
#
_symmetry.space_group_name_H-M   'P 1'
#
loop_
_entity.id
_entity.type
_entity.pdbx_description
1 polymer ?
#
loop_
_entity_poly.entity_id
_entity_poly.type
_entity_poly.pdbx_seq_one_letter_code
_entity_poly.pdbx_strand_id
1 'polypeptide(L)'
;MANTPQESTLGPWRISLIAGGIQLQHGPTAFWRDAGSEIELSDGPVLRASKKILQGTTLTLDFADGLSVTHRFGQAEDWLRVTTTLQNRTTRALPLRQVRILAGKLEAAPANRIFSQSETMTGITGIFQLAGSFLSDSCVGLTDAAGTVAMVAGFEKLDEAFHRFQVKASPGETLLAPFCLREGVALAPGAVLEISPLLVGRGESLSRLLNHYAEQVAQAMGARPLGETMTGWCSWYHYYGHETSADILGNARSLAASPLKKKLKVIQIDDGWNLPCRGHPRNWGDWSPGEKFPQGMRAVADELHSLGFRAGLWLA
;
A
#
# COMPACT_ATOMS: atom_id res chain seq x y z
N MET A 1 12.87 -25.57 7.49
CA MET A 1 12.22 -26.01 8.75
C MET A 1 10.88 -25.30 8.79
N ALA A 2 9.78 -26.05 8.68
CA ALA A 2 8.44 -25.48 8.74
C ALA A 2 8.22 -24.96 10.16
N ASN A 3 7.97 -23.65 10.31
CA ASN A 3 7.54 -23.08 11.57
C ASN A 3 6.12 -23.61 11.83
N THR A 4 5.98 -24.43 12.86
CA THR A 4 4.69 -24.74 13.45
C THR A 4 4.02 -23.42 13.85
N PRO A 5 2.74 -23.17 13.51
CA PRO A 5 2.04 -21.97 13.97
C PRO A 5 2.05 -21.97 15.49
N GLN A 6 2.73 -21.00 16.08
CA GLN A 6 2.72 -20.79 17.52
C GLN A 6 1.33 -20.23 17.84
N GLU A 7 0.54 -20.92 18.67
CA GLU A 7 -0.77 -20.41 19.09
C GLU A 7 -0.63 -19.00 19.70
N SER A 8 -1.48 -18.08 19.25
CA SER A 8 -1.51 -16.70 19.73
C SER A 8 -1.59 -16.64 21.26
N THR A 9 -0.60 -16.00 21.88
CA THR A 9 -0.56 -15.76 23.33
C THR A 9 -1.51 -14.63 23.76
N LEU A 10 -2.07 -13.88 22.81
CA LEU A 10 -2.86 -12.67 23.06
C LEU A 10 -4.36 -12.97 23.24
N GLY A 11 -4.87 -14.12 22.79
CA GLY A 11 -6.29 -14.46 22.88
C GLY A 11 -7.16 -13.73 21.83
N PRO A 12 -8.49 -13.96 21.77
CA PRO A 12 -9.31 -13.53 20.64
C PRO A 12 -9.55 -12.01 20.59
N TRP A 13 -9.92 -11.51 19.41
CA TRP A 13 -10.41 -10.14 19.27
C TRP A 13 -11.85 -10.00 19.76
N ARG A 14 -12.13 -8.91 20.47
CA ARG A 14 -13.48 -8.55 20.92
C ARG A 14 -13.83 -7.15 20.43
N ILE A 15 -15.05 -7.00 19.94
CA ILE A 15 -15.59 -5.75 19.41
C ILE A 15 -16.75 -5.34 20.30
N SER A 16 -16.77 -4.10 20.76
CA SER A 16 -17.89 -3.53 21.52
C SER A 16 -18.20 -2.10 21.09
N LEU A 17 -19.46 -1.69 21.28
CA LEU A 17 -19.87 -0.30 21.12
C LEU A 17 -19.52 0.49 22.38
N ILE A 18 -19.01 1.71 22.18
CA ILE A 18 -18.77 2.71 23.22
C ILE A 18 -19.32 4.05 22.76
N ALA A 19 -19.40 5.05 23.64
CA ALA A 19 -19.99 6.34 23.31
C ALA A 19 -19.33 7.02 22.09
N GLY A 20 -17.99 6.96 21.98
CA GLY A 20 -17.24 7.59 20.88
C GLY A 20 -17.22 6.79 19.56
N GLY A 21 -17.55 5.49 19.57
CA GLY A 21 -17.33 4.62 18.41
C GLY A 21 -17.36 3.15 18.76
N ILE A 22 -16.42 2.40 18.22
CA ILE A 22 -16.17 1.03 18.65
C ILE A 22 -14.88 0.93 19.44
N GLN A 23 -14.84 -0.05 20.33
CA GLN A 23 -13.62 -0.51 20.98
C GLN A 23 -13.26 -1.88 20.41
N LEU A 24 -12.02 -2.01 19.93
CA LEU A 24 -11.38 -3.28 19.61
C LEU A 24 -10.45 -3.65 20.76
N GLN A 25 -10.65 -4.84 21.31
CA GLN A 25 -9.77 -5.45 22.30
C GLN A 25 -9.09 -6.67 21.67
N HIS A 26 -7.83 -6.89 22.00
CA HIS A 26 -7.12 -8.14 21.71
C HIS A 26 -6.67 -8.70 23.06
N GLY A 27 -7.26 -9.84 23.44
CA GLY A 27 -7.10 -10.37 24.79
C GLY A 27 -7.69 -9.47 25.88
N PRO A 28 -6.98 -9.26 27.00
CA PRO A 28 -7.45 -8.40 28.09
C PRO A 28 -7.25 -6.90 27.81
N THR A 29 -6.58 -6.53 26.72
CA THR A 29 -6.15 -5.15 26.47
C THR A 29 -7.04 -4.44 25.45
N ALA A 30 -7.50 -3.24 25.80
CA ALA A 30 -8.04 -2.30 24.81
C ALA A 30 -6.92 -1.91 23.84
N PHE A 31 -7.20 -2.02 22.55
CA PHE A 31 -6.22 -1.84 21.50
C PHE A 31 -6.54 -0.63 20.64
N TRP A 32 -7.79 -0.51 20.21
CA TRP A 32 -8.29 0.59 19.37
C TRP A 32 -9.58 1.12 19.98
N ARG A 33 -9.62 2.38 20.33
CA ARG A 33 -10.77 3.07 20.92
C ARG A 33 -11.28 4.18 20.02
N ASP A 34 -12.56 4.50 20.23
CA ASP A 34 -13.30 5.51 19.49
C ASP A 34 -13.20 5.34 17.98
N ALA A 35 -13.02 4.09 17.53
CA ALA A 35 -12.87 3.77 16.13
C ALA A 35 -14.21 4.03 15.40
N GLY A 36 -14.16 4.89 14.38
CA GLY A 36 -15.31 5.30 13.61
C GLY A 36 -14.98 5.48 12.13
N SER A 37 -16.02 5.42 11.30
CA SER A 37 -15.88 5.57 9.86
C SER A 37 -16.59 6.84 9.39
N GLU A 38 -15.95 7.53 8.44
CA GLU A 38 -16.42 8.78 7.86
C GLU A 38 -16.31 8.69 6.33
N ILE A 39 -17.20 9.37 5.63
CA ILE A 39 -17.17 9.44 4.17
C ILE A 39 -17.00 10.89 3.77
N GLU A 40 -15.93 11.20 3.07
CA GLU A 40 -15.71 12.53 2.52
C GLU A 40 -16.14 12.53 1.05
N LEU A 41 -16.98 13.49 0.69
CA LEU A 41 -17.42 13.69 -0.67
C LEU A 41 -16.55 14.74 -1.38
N SER A 42 -16.43 14.63 -2.71
CA SER A 42 -15.65 15.57 -3.51
C SER A 42 -16.27 16.96 -3.59
N ASP A 43 -17.57 17.08 -3.31
CA ASP A 43 -18.28 18.36 -3.21
C ASP A 43 -18.15 19.04 -1.82
N GLY A 44 -17.36 18.45 -0.90
CA GLY A 44 -16.94 19.08 0.37
C GLY A 44 -17.48 18.46 1.67
N PRO A 45 -18.69 17.89 1.75
CA PRO A 45 -19.22 17.31 2.98
C PRO A 45 -18.41 16.12 3.50
N VAL A 46 -18.24 16.06 4.83
CA VAL A 46 -17.81 14.86 5.56
C VAL A 46 -19.01 14.27 6.27
N LEU A 47 -19.49 13.14 5.78
CA LEU A 47 -20.62 12.42 6.32
C LEU A 47 -20.19 11.60 7.54
N ARG A 48 -20.99 11.67 8.60
CA ARG A 48 -20.82 10.93 9.85
C ARG A 48 -22.06 10.08 10.09
N ALA A 49 -21.86 8.88 10.64
CA ALA A 49 -22.99 8.00 10.93
C ALA A 49 -23.88 8.60 12.03
N SER A 50 -25.19 8.57 11.79
CA SER A 50 -26.22 8.97 12.76
C SER A 50 -26.57 7.84 13.72
N LYS A 51 -26.37 6.59 13.31
CA LYS A 51 -26.65 5.39 14.10
C LYS A 51 -25.57 4.33 13.91
N LYS A 52 -25.25 3.62 14.99
CA LYS A 52 -24.27 2.53 15.01
C LYS A 52 -24.95 1.31 15.62
N ILE A 53 -24.92 0.17 14.93
CA ILE A 53 -25.56 -1.08 15.37
C ILE A 53 -24.52 -2.20 15.26
N LEU A 54 -24.19 -2.83 16.38
CA LEU A 54 -23.31 -3.99 16.43
C LEU A 54 -24.13 -5.24 16.73
N GLN A 55 -24.10 -6.21 15.82
CA GLN A 55 -24.76 -7.51 15.96
C GLN A 55 -23.76 -8.61 15.63
N GLY A 56 -23.36 -9.37 16.66
CA GLY A 56 -22.29 -10.37 16.53
C GLY A 56 -20.99 -9.71 16.03
N THR A 57 -20.52 -10.15 14.86
CA THR A 57 -19.31 -9.63 14.20
C THR A 57 -19.60 -8.61 13.10
N THR A 58 -20.82 -8.06 13.04
CA THR A 58 -21.21 -7.08 12.02
C THR A 58 -21.56 -5.74 12.67
N LEU A 59 -20.85 -4.70 12.26
CA LEU A 59 -21.16 -3.31 12.60
C LEU A 59 -21.81 -2.63 11.39
N THR A 60 -23.02 -2.13 11.57
CA THR A 60 -23.72 -1.30 10.59
C THR A 60 -23.71 0.15 11.07
N LEU A 61 -23.33 1.05 10.17
CA LEU A 61 -23.29 2.48 10.35
C LEU A 61 -24.29 3.10 9.37
N ASP A 62 -25.38 3.64 9.90
CA ASP A 62 -26.37 4.35 9.08
C ASP A 62 -26.00 5.83 9.01
N PHE A 63 -26.04 6.38 7.81
CA PHE A 63 -25.83 7.79 7.52
C PHE A 63 -27.16 8.43 7.09
N ALA A 64 -27.19 9.75 6.99
CA ALA A 64 -28.35 10.45 6.47
C ALA A 64 -28.73 9.96 5.06
N ASP A 65 -30.02 10.08 4.72
CA ASP A 65 -30.59 9.87 3.39
C ASP A 65 -30.41 8.47 2.78
N GLY A 66 -30.13 7.45 3.61
CA GLY A 66 -30.12 6.04 3.19
C GLY A 66 -28.76 5.50 2.77
N LEU A 67 -27.67 6.25 2.97
CA LEU A 67 -26.32 5.71 2.88
C LEU A 67 -26.02 4.85 4.10
N SER A 68 -25.40 3.68 3.89
CA SER A 68 -24.95 2.82 5.00
C SER A 68 -23.56 2.25 4.72
N VAL A 69 -22.78 2.07 5.79
CA VAL A 69 -21.50 1.36 5.78
C VAL A 69 -21.65 0.13 6.66
N THR A 70 -21.25 -1.04 6.15
CA THR A 70 -21.19 -2.27 6.93
C THR A 70 -19.74 -2.71 7.07
N HIS A 71 -19.30 -2.94 8.31
CA HIS A 71 -18.04 -3.60 8.62
C HIS A 71 -18.33 -5.02 9.15
N ARG A 72 -17.73 -6.02 8.53
CA ARG A 72 -17.74 -7.42 9.03
C ARG A 72 -16.36 -7.78 9.55
N PHE A 73 -16.31 -8.24 10.79
CA PHE A 73 -15.09 -8.62 11.49
C PHE A 73 -14.86 -10.13 11.37
N GLY A 74 -13.85 -10.52 10.60
CA GLY A 74 -13.29 -11.88 10.59
C GLY A 74 -12.03 -11.93 11.46
N GLN A 75 -11.74 -13.08 12.04
CA GLN A 75 -10.55 -13.29 12.86
C GLN A 75 -9.83 -14.55 12.39
N ALA A 76 -8.51 -14.47 12.29
CA ALA A 76 -7.64 -15.61 12.04
C ALA A 76 -6.34 -15.40 12.82
N GLU A 77 -6.06 -16.28 13.78
CA GLU A 77 -4.90 -16.16 14.67
C GLU A 77 -4.81 -14.77 15.31
N ASP A 78 -3.70 -14.07 15.12
CA ASP A 78 -3.41 -12.72 15.61
C ASP A 78 -3.98 -11.58 14.74
N TRP A 79 -4.73 -11.92 13.69
CA TRP A 79 -5.21 -10.96 12.70
C TRP A 79 -6.72 -10.75 12.78
N LEU A 80 -7.10 -9.48 12.79
CA LEU A 80 -8.46 -9.02 12.54
C LEU A 80 -8.58 -8.59 11.07
N ARG A 81 -9.53 -9.18 10.36
CA ARG A 81 -9.91 -8.79 9.00
C ARG A 81 -11.20 -7.99 9.04
N VAL A 82 -11.18 -6.77 8.52
CA VAL A 82 -12.34 -5.88 8.44
C VAL A 82 -12.78 -5.76 6.99
N THR A 83 -13.85 -6.45 6.62
CA THR A 83 -14.47 -6.30 5.29
C THR A 83 -15.45 -5.14 5.35
N THR A 84 -15.33 -4.19 4.41
CA THR A 84 -16.13 -2.96 4.42
C THR A 84 -16.95 -2.83 3.14
N THR A 85 -18.24 -2.57 3.29
CA THR A 85 -19.17 -2.37 2.17
C THR A 85 -19.96 -1.09 2.36
N LEU A 86 -20.07 -0.28 1.32
CA LEU A 86 -20.92 0.92 1.26
C LEU A 86 -22.12 0.63 0.37
N GLN A 87 -23.32 0.94 0.85
CA GLN A 87 -24.54 0.86 0.06
C GLN A 87 -25.16 2.26 -0.03
N ASN A 88 -25.27 2.78 -1.25
CA ASN A 88 -26.00 4.02 -1.51
C ASN A 88 -27.48 3.71 -1.77
N ARG A 89 -28.37 3.96 -0.80
CA ARG A 89 -29.84 3.92 -1.02
C ARG A 89 -30.44 5.32 -1.16
N THR A 90 -29.60 6.34 -1.33
CA THR A 90 -30.06 7.71 -1.60
C THR A 90 -30.57 7.81 -3.04
N THR A 91 -31.21 8.93 -3.37
CA THR A 91 -31.70 9.21 -4.73
C THR A 91 -30.65 9.79 -5.66
N ARG A 92 -29.45 10.13 -5.17
CA ARG A 92 -28.37 10.77 -5.95
C ARG A 92 -27.08 9.98 -5.95
N ALA A 93 -26.26 10.21 -6.97
CA ALA A 93 -24.89 9.73 -6.97
C ALA A 93 -24.09 10.48 -5.90
N LEU A 94 -23.20 9.77 -5.21
CA LEU A 94 -22.33 10.33 -4.19
C LEU A 94 -20.89 10.37 -4.72
N PRO A 95 -20.33 11.55 -5.06
CA PRO A 95 -18.96 11.63 -5.54
C PRO A 95 -18.00 11.39 -4.37
N LEU A 96 -17.47 10.17 -4.24
CA LEU A 96 -16.65 9.81 -3.09
C LEU A 96 -15.23 10.34 -3.27
N ARG A 97 -14.76 11.20 -2.36
CA ARG A 97 -13.35 11.61 -2.32
C ARG A 97 -12.51 10.56 -1.60
N GLN A 98 -12.95 10.16 -0.42
CA GLN A 98 -12.32 9.09 0.36
C GLN A 98 -13.28 8.49 1.40
N VAL A 99 -12.99 7.27 1.81
CA VAL A 99 -13.66 6.60 2.92
C VAL A 99 -12.64 6.36 4.02
N ARG A 100 -12.89 6.92 5.21
CA ARG A 100 -12.09 6.66 6.41
C ARG A 100 -12.69 5.47 7.15
N ILE A 101 -11.87 4.48 7.46
CA ILE A 101 -12.32 3.19 8.01
C ILE A 101 -11.78 3.02 9.41
N LEU A 102 -12.66 3.00 10.40
CA LEU A 102 -12.33 2.73 11.81
C LEU A 102 -11.22 3.63 12.37
N ALA A 103 -11.16 4.90 11.97
CA ALA A 103 -10.21 5.84 12.55
C ALA A 103 -10.48 6.08 14.03
N GLY A 104 -9.43 6.06 14.84
CA GLY A 104 -9.56 6.19 16.30
C GLY A 104 -8.21 6.21 17.00
N LYS A 105 -8.26 6.08 18.32
CA LYS A 105 -7.10 6.10 19.22
C LYS A 105 -6.56 4.69 19.46
N LEU A 106 -5.24 4.53 19.45
CA LEU A 106 -4.58 3.30 19.88
C LEU A 106 -4.27 3.37 21.38
N GLU A 107 -4.58 2.30 22.10
CA GLU A 107 -4.53 2.22 23.58
C GLU A 107 -3.47 1.24 24.11
N ALA A 108 -3.06 0.26 23.31
CA ALA A 108 -2.08 -0.73 23.72
C ALA A 108 -0.69 -0.46 23.12
N ALA A 109 0.25 -0.19 24.03
CA ALA A 109 1.69 -0.02 23.88
C ALA A 109 2.19 1.39 23.49
N PRO A 110 3.27 1.88 24.12
CA PRO A 110 3.97 3.07 23.69
C PRO A 110 4.64 2.71 22.38
N ALA A 111 3.94 2.91 21.27
CA ALA A 111 4.60 2.86 19.98
C ALA A 111 5.62 3.99 19.98
N ASN A 112 6.89 3.63 20.08
CA ASN A 112 7.99 4.59 20.01
C ASN A 112 8.48 4.73 18.58
N ARG A 113 8.13 3.76 17.72
CA ARG A 113 8.57 3.70 16.33
C ARG A 113 7.42 3.37 15.39
N ILE A 114 7.54 3.90 14.19
CA ILE A 114 6.62 3.68 13.08
C ILE A 114 7.39 3.21 11.86
N PHE A 115 6.93 2.10 11.27
CA PHE A 115 7.21 1.79 9.88
C PHE A 115 6.23 2.58 9.02
N SER A 116 6.77 3.43 8.16
CA SER A 116 6.02 4.18 7.15
C SER A 116 6.61 3.83 5.79
N GLN A 117 5.75 3.74 4.78
CA GLN A 117 6.18 3.60 3.40
C GLN A 117 5.46 4.61 2.52
N SER A 118 6.13 5.07 1.47
CA SER A 118 5.53 5.91 0.45
C SER A 118 5.59 5.24 -0.91
N GLU A 119 4.55 5.47 -1.71
CA GLU A 119 4.50 5.11 -3.13
C GLU A 119 5.33 6.06 -4.02
N THR A 120 5.90 7.12 -3.46
CA THR A 120 6.67 8.12 -4.20
C THR A 120 8.17 7.98 -3.98
N MET A 121 8.97 8.31 -5.00
CA MET A 121 10.44 8.26 -4.95
C MET A 121 11.06 9.20 -3.91
N THR A 122 10.36 10.26 -3.52
CA THR A 122 10.82 11.25 -2.52
C THR A 122 10.17 11.06 -1.16
N GLY A 123 9.24 10.12 -1.05
CA GLY A 123 8.50 9.87 0.17
C GLY A 123 9.33 9.10 1.20
N ILE A 124 8.84 9.14 2.44
CA ILE A 124 9.54 8.56 3.58
C ILE A 124 9.20 7.07 3.67
N THR A 125 10.18 6.20 3.40
CA THR A 125 10.06 4.75 3.57
C THR A 125 11.12 4.25 4.55
N GLY A 126 10.69 3.56 5.61
CA GLY A 126 11.59 3.04 6.64
C GLY A 126 10.96 3.01 8.03
N ILE A 127 11.80 2.93 9.06
CA ILE A 127 11.40 2.93 10.47
C ILE A 127 11.88 4.24 11.12
N PHE A 128 10.95 4.96 11.75
CA PHE A 128 11.19 6.28 12.34
C PHE A 128 10.75 6.30 13.80
N GLN A 129 11.22 7.29 14.55
CA GLN A 129 10.62 7.60 15.85
C GLN A 129 9.18 8.08 15.63
N LEU A 130 8.24 7.54 16.40
CA LEU A 130 6.84 7.95 16.33
C LEU A 130 6.66 9.30 17.05
N ALA A 131 6.69 10.39 16.29
CA ALA A 131 6.40 11.73 16.77
C ALA A 131 5.81 12.59 15.64
N GLY A 132 4.73 13.33 15.93
CA GLY A 132 4.10 14.20 14.94
C GLY A 132 3.17 13.43 14.01
N SER A 133 3.20 13.74 12.71
CA SER A 133 2.27 13.18 11.72
C SER A 133 3.01 12.37 10.67
N PHE A 134 2.51 11.18 10.38
CA PHE A 134 2.98 10.31 9.30
C PHE A 134 1.86 10.03 8.32
N LEU A 135 2.26 9.77 7.08
CA LEU A 135 1.41 9.29 6.02
C LEU A 135 2.10 8.05 5.43
N SER A 136 1.41 6.92 5.52
CA SER A 136 1.94 5.64 5.01
C SER A 136 0.98 5.09 3.97
N ASP A 137 1.50 4.76 2.79
CA ASP A 137 0.72 4.18 1.69
C ASP A 137 0.65 2.65 1.86
N SER A 138 -0.45 2.02 1.46
CA SER A 138 -0.76 0.58 1.52
C SER A 138 -0.73 -0.13 2.89
N CYS A 139 0.25 0.10 3.75
CA CYS A 139 0.32 -0.43 5.13
C CYS A 139 1.10 0.49 6.06
N VAL A 140 0.96 0.28 7.36
CA VAL A 140 1.69 0.97 8.42
C VAL A 140 2.05 -0.04 9.51
N GLY A 141 3.20 0.17 10.14
CA GLY A 141 3.63 -0.64 11.28
C GLY A 141 3.96 0.22 12.48
N LEU A 142 3.65 -0.25 13.68
CA LEU A 142 3.97 0.43 14.94
C LEU A 142 4.67 -0.55 15.86
N THR A 143 5.69 -0.10 16.57
CA THR A 143 6.40 -0.96 17.53
C THR A 143 6.97 -0.13 18.68
N ASP A 144 7.09 -0.76 19.85
CA ASP A 144 7.82 -0.20 21.00
C ASP A 144 9.34 -0.07 20.71
N ALA A 145 10.05 0.63 21.59
CA ALA A 145 11.49 0.86 21.40
C ALA A 145 12.32 -0.43 21.44
N ALA A 146 11.88 -1.44 22.20
CA ALA A 146 12.55 -2.73 22.32
C ALA A 146 12.19 -3.71 21.19
N GLY A 147 11.16 -3.44 20.39
CA GLY A 147 10.71 -4.32 19.31
C GLY A 147 10.06 -5.61 19.82
N THR A 148 9.41 -5.53 20.99
CA THR A 148 8.77 -6.65 21.70
C THR A 148 7.25 -6.64 21.57
N VAL A 149 6.66 -5.51 21.16
CA VAL A 149 5.24 -5.37 20.84
C VAL A 149 5.10 -4.59 19.55
N ALA A 150 4.34 -5.14 18.62
CA ALA A 150 4.12 -4.55 17.32
C ALA A 150 2.66 -4.69 16.85
N MET A 151 2.29 -3.76 15.97
CA MET A 151 1.05 -3.76 15.21
C MET A 151 1.40 -3.53 13.74
N VAL A 152 0.69 -4.20 12.85
CA VAL A 152 0.65 -3.87 11.42
C VAL A 152 -0.79 -3.69 11.00
N ALA A 153 -1.06 -2.63 10.25
CA ALA A 153 -2.33 -2.44 9.57
C ALA A 153 -2.08 -2.22 8.09
N GLY A 154 -2.83 -2.89 7.22
CA GLY A 154 -2.66 -2.78 5.78
C GLY A 154 -3.88 -3.30 5.03
N PHE A 155 -4.04 -2.91 3.78
CA PHE A 155 -5.15 -3.35 2.96
C PHE A 155 -4.75 -4.53 2.07
N GLU A 156 -5.61 -5.54 2.02
CA GLU A 156 -5.29 -6.84 1.41
C GLU A 156 -5.10 -6.78 -0.12
N LYS A 157 -5.99 -6.05 -0.80
CA LYS A 157 -5.96 -5.79 -2.25
C LYS A 157 -5.59 -4.35 -2.54
N LEU A 158 -4.80 -4.14 -3.59
CA LEU A 158 -4.23 -2.84 -3.98
C LEU A 158 -4.44 -2.52 -5.47
N ASP A 159 -5.38 -3.20 -6.13
CA ASP A 159 -5.69 -3.10 -7.57
C ASP A 159 -6.80 -2.09 -7.90
N GLU A 160 -7.70 -1.80 -6.97
CA GLU A 160 -8.88 -0.98 -7.24
C GLU A 160 -8.79 0.48 -6.74
N ALA A 161 -7.92 0.76 -5.77
CA ALA A 161 -7.76 2.09 -5.20
C ALA A 161 -6.46 2.22 -4.41
N PHE A 162 -5.99 3.46 -4.30
CA PHE A 162 -4.92 3.81 -3.38
C PHE A 162 -5.40 3.83 -1.93
N HIS A 163 -4.55 3.34 -1.05
CA HIS A 163 -4.85 3.13 0.35
C HIS A 163 -3.79 3.77 1.22
N ARG A 164 -4.22 4.40 2.32
CA ARG A 164 -3.35 5.26 3.11
C ARG A 164 -3.68 5.18 4.58
N PHE A 165 -2.66 5.39 5.41
CA PHE A 165 -2.76 5.47 6.85
C PHE A 165 -2.19 6.81 7.30
N GLN A 166 -3.02 7.63 7.95
CA GLN A 166 -2.53 8.78 8.69
C GLN A 166 -2.32 8.36 10.14
N VAL A 167 -1.12 8.60 10.64
CA VAL A 167 -0.80 8.44 12.06
C VAL A 167 -0.46 9.79 12.64
N LYS A 168 -1.11 10.16 13.74
CA LYS A 168 -0.75 11.35 14.52
C LYS A 168 -0.39 10.92 15.93
N ALA A 169 0.81 11.27 16.37
CA ALA A 169 1.32 10.93 17.68
C ALA A 169 1.73 12.17 18.48
N SER A 170 1.19 12.25 19.69
CA SER A 170 1.50 13.21 20.74
C SER A 170 1.83 12.45 22.03
N PRO A 171 2.40 13.09 23.06
CA PRO A 171 2.69 12.41 24.33
C PRO A 171 1.44 11.73 24.91
N GLY A 172 1.48 10.39 24.99
CA GLY A 172 0.39 9.58 25.55
C GLY A 172 -0.80 9.31 24.62
N GLU A 173 -0.74 9.77 23.36
CA GLU A 173 -1.84 9.57 22.42
C GLU A 173 -1.32 9.28 21.00
N THR A 174 -1.87 8.24 20.38
CA THR A 174 -1.63 7.91 18.98
C THR A 174 -2.97 7.70 18.30
N LEU A 175 -3.24 8.48 17.27
CA LEU A 175 -4.41 8.36 16.40
C LEU A 175 -4.00 7.64 15.12
N LEU A 176 -4.78 6.65 14.72
CA LEU A 176 -4.62 5.92 13.47
C LEU A 176 -5.89 6.11 12.63
N ALA A 177 -5.72 6.53 11.37
CA ALA A 177 -6.80 6.68 10.41
C ALA A 177 -6.44 5.98 9.10
N PRO A 178 -7.03 4.80 8.82
CA PRO A 178 -7.03 4.16 7.51
C PRO A 178 -7.97 4.86 6.52
N PHE A 179 -7.54 4.99 5.27
CA PHE A 179 -8.28 5.61 4.17
C PHE A 179 -8.27 4.72 2.93
N CYS A 180 -9.42 4.63 2.28
CA CYS A 180 -9.55 4.23 0.88
C CYS A 180 -9.80 5.50 0.04
N LEU A 181 -8.85 5.86 -0.82
CA LEU A 181 -8.99 6.99 -1.74
C LEU A 181 -9.93 6.60 -2.88
N ARG A 182 -10.83 7.50 -3.25
CA ARG A 182 -11.86 7.24 -4.27
C ARG A 182 -11.81 8.20 -5.45
N GLU A 183 -10.95 9.21 -5.40
CA GLU A 183 -10.66 10.12 -6.53
C GLU A 183 -11.90 10.75 -7.19
N GLY A 184 -12.99 10.90 -6.44
CA GLY A 184 -14.26 11.43 -6.95
C GLY A 184 -15.11 10.44 -7.73
N VAL A 185 -14.72 9.17 -7.82
CA VAL A 185 -15.53 8.11 -8.43
C VAL A 185 -16.85 8.02 -7.68
N ALA A 186 -17.94 8.29 -8.40
CA ALA A 186 -19.26 8.38 -7.80
C ALA A 186 -19.86 7.01 -7.50
N LEU A 187 -20.42 6.86 -6.30
CA LEU A 187 -21.26 5.72 -5.94
C LEU A 187 -22.69 6.01 -6.39
N ALA A 188 -23.15 5.34 -7.45
CA ALA A 188 -24.49 5.54 -8.02
C ALA A 188 -25.62 5.15 -7.04
N PRO A 189 -26.84 5.70 -7.21
CA PRO A 189 -28.03 5.23 -6.48
C PRO A 189 -28.22 3.72 -6.64
N GLY A 190 -28.47 3.01 -5.54
CA GLY A 190 -28.63 1.55 -5.50
C GLY A 190 -27.31 0.76 -5.58
N ALA A 191 -26.19 1.40 -5.89
CA ALA A 191 -24.91 0.71 -6.03
C ALA A 191 -24.29 0.34 -4.68
N VAL A 192 -23.47 -0.71 -4.75
CA VAL A 192 -22.67 -1.23 -3.65
C VAL A 192 -21.20 -1.05 -4.00
N LEU A 193 -20.42 -0.50 -3.08
CA LEU A 193 -18.96 -0.46 -3.17
C LEU A 193 -18.38 -1.36 -2.09
N GLU A 194 -17.62 -2.36 -2.51
CA GLU A 194 -16.75 -3.12 -1.61
C GLU A 194 -15.41 -2.41 -1.52
N ILE A 195 -14.88 -2.26 -0.32
CA ILE A 195 -13.52 -1.78 -0.10
C ILE A 195 -12.67 -2.99 0.25
N SER A 196 -11.45 -3.00 -0.31
CA SER A 196 -10.38 -3.93 0.06
C SER A 196 -10.36 -4.17 1.57
N PRO A 197 -10.29 -5.44 2.03
CA PRO A 197 -10.28 -5.74 3.44
C PRO A 197 -9.10 -5.08 4.16
N LEU A 198 -9.39 -4.40 5.28
CA LEU A 198 -8.36 -3.90 6.18
C LEU A 198 -7.92 -5.03 7.11
N LEU A 199 -6.64 -5.37 7.06
CA LEU A 199 -6.01 -6.38 7.91
C LEU A 199 -5.30 -5.66 9.06
N VAL A 200 -5.52 -6.13 10.29
CA VAL A 200 -4.92 -5.57 11.50
C VAL A 200 -4.32 -6.71 12.31
N GLY A 201 -3.00 -6.78 12.32
CA GLY A 201 -2.22 -7.78 13.05
C GLY A 201 -1.56 -7.17 14.28
N ARG A 202 -1.47 -7.96 15.36
CA ARG A 202 -0.73 -7.59 16.57
C ARG A 202 0.12 -8.76 17.01
N GLY A 203 1.35 -8.48 17.46
CA GLY A 203 2.27 -9.53 17.87
C GLY A 203 3.53 -8.96 18.48
N GLU A 204 4.57 -9.79 18.57
CA GLU A 204 5.80 -9.44 19.28
C GLU A 204 6.94 -8.96 18.36
N SER A 205 6.73 -8.93 17.04
CA SER A 205 7.76 -8.56 16.08
C SER A 205 7.16 -7.88 14.87
N LEU A 206 7.56 -6.63 14.66
CA LEU A 206 7.15 -5.84 13.51
C LEU A 206 7.54 -6.53 12.19
N SER A 207 8.77 -7.04 12.09
CA SER A 207 9.23 -7.71 10.87
C SER A 207 8.44 -8.98 10.56
N ARG A 208 8.09 -9.80 11.58
CA ARG A 208 7.25 -10.99 11.37
C ARG A 208 5.85 -10.61 10.87
N LEU A 209 5.23 -9.59 11.47
CA LEU A 209 3.91 -9.11 11.05
C LEU A 209 3.93 -8.51 9.64
N LEU A 210 4.96 -7.72 9.29
CA LEU A 210 5.10 -7.15 7.95
C LEU A 210 5.31 -8.24 6.90
N ASN A 211 6.10 -9.27 7.20
CA ASN A 211 6.27 -10.42 6.31
C ASN A 211 4.95 -11.18 6.10
N HIS A 212 4.23 -11.46 7.19
CA HIS A 212 2.93 -12.14 7.09
C HIS A 212 1.91 -11.31 6.30
N TYR A 213 1.86 -10.00 6.52
CA TYR A 213 1.05 -9.09 5.71
C TYR A 213 1.43 -9.14 4.23
N ALA A 214 2.73 -9.10 3.92
CA ALA A 214 3.21 -9.20 2.54
C ALA A 214 2.83 -10.53 1.89
N GLU A 215 2.85 -11.64 2.63
CA GLU A 215 2.37 -12.95 2.18
C GLU A 215 0.86 -12.95 1.89
N GLN A 216 0.04 -12.33 2.75
CA GLN A 216 -1.40 -12.19 2.55
C GLN A 216 -1.72 -11.36 1.30
N VAL A 217 -1.06 -10.20 1.12
CA VAL A 217 -1.22 -9.38 -0.08
C VAL A 217 -0.73 -10.14 -1.31
N ALA A 218 0.41 -10.84 -1.23
CA ALA A 218 0.94 -11.63 -2.33
C ALA A 218 -0.04 -12.71 -2.78
N GLN A 219 -0.67 -13.41 -1.83
CA GLN A 219 -1.70 -14.40 -2.14
C GLN A 219 -2.95 -13.76 -2.75
N ALA A 220 -3.45 -12.67 -2.17
CA ALA A 220 -4.66 -11.99 -2.63
C ALA A 220 -4.53 -11.36 -4.02
N MET A 221 -3.34 -10.82 -4.33
CA MET A 221 -3.01 -10.16 -5.59
C MET A 221 -2.44 -11.12 -6.64
N GLY A 222 -2.31 -12.41 -6.32
CA GLY A 222 -1.72 -13.39 -7.22
C GLY A 222 -0.29 -13.04 -7.62
N ALA A 223 0.51 -12.55 -6.67
CA ALA A 223 1.89 -12.17 -6.89
C ALA A 223 2.67 -13.36 -7.46
N ARG A 224 3.49 -13.06 -8.47
CA ARG A 224 4.35 -14.04 -9.15
C ARG A 224 5.78 -13.74 -8.76
N PRO A 225 6.23 -14.08 -7.53
CA PRO A 225 7.61 -13.83 -7.14
C PRO A 225 8.50 -14.59 -8.12
N LEU A 226 9.39 -13.86 -8.78
CA LEU A 226 10.44 -14.49 -9.55
C LEU A 226 11.30 -15.27 -8.55
N GLY A 227 11.59 -16.53 -8.84
CA GLY A 227 12.47 -17.36 -8.00
C GLY A 227 13.91 -16.85 -7.90
N GLU A 228 14.22 -15.72 -8.54
CA GLU A 228 15.53 -15.11 -8.62
C GLU A 228 15.42 -13.58 -8.60
N THR A 229 16.18 -12.92 -7.72
CA THR A 229 16.30 -11.46 -7.69
C THR A 229 16.98 -10.94 -8.96
N MET A 230 16.36 -9.95 -9.60
CA MET A 230 16.89 -9.34 -10.83
C MET A 230 17.99 -8.31 -10.52
N THR A 231 19.20 -8.77 -10.84
CA THR A 231 20.47 -8.07 -11.00
C THR A 231 20.55 -7.03 -12.11
N GLY A 232 20.79 -5.73 -11.96
CA GLY A 232 20.94 -4.90 -13.18
C GLY A 232 21.64 -3.55 -13.08
N TRP A 233 22.00 -3.04 -14.25
CA TRP A 233 22.38 -1.64 -14.46
C TRP A 233 21.22 -0.90 -15.10
N CYS A 234 20.94 0.32 -14.65
CA CYS A 234 19.87 1.18 -15.16
C CYS A 234 20.44 2.49 -15.68
N SER A 235 20.02 2.91 -16.88
CA SER A 235 20.54 4.12 -17.53
C SER A 235 20.11 5.42 -16.84
N TRP A 236 19.00 5.42 -16.09
CA TRP A 236 18.36 6.62 -15.54
C TRP A 236 19.29 7.52 -14.73
N TYR A 237 20.00 6.95 -13.76
CA TYR A 237 20.74 7.74 -12.77
C TYR A 237 21.97 8.45 -13.31
N HIS A 238 22.47 8.05 -14.48
CA HIS A 238 23.58 8.72 -15.14
C HIS A 238 23.11 9.57 -16.32
N TYR A 239 22.23 9.03 -17.17
CA TYR A 239 21.85 9.65 -18.44
C TYR A 239 20.54 10.44 -18.39
N TYR A 240 19.64 10.12 -17.46
CA TYR A 240 18.37 10.82 -17.25
C TYR A 240 17.55 11.05 -18.54
N GLY A 241 17.53 10.04 -19.43
CA GLY A 241 16.81 10.06 -20.71
C GLY A 241 17.59 10.65 -21.88
N HIS A 242 18.89 10.92 -21.73
CA HIS A 242 19.77 11.39 -22.80
C HIS A 242 20.64 10.29 -23.42
N GLU A 243 20.51 9.04 -22.96
CA GLU A 243 21.29 7.90 -23.47
C GLU A 243 20.98 7.60 -24.94
N THR A 244 22.04 7.32 -25.70
CA THR A 244 21.97 6.78 -27.05
C THR A 244 22.15 5.27 -27.05
N SER A 245 21.81 4.61 -28.16
CA SER A 245 22.16 3.20 -28.39
C SER A 245 23.65 2.92 -28.17
N ALA A 246 24.55 3.84 -28.57
CA ALA A 246 25.98 3.69 -28.36
C ALA A 246 26.37 3.73 -26.87
N ASP A 247 25.74 4.61 -26.09
CA ASP A 247 25.97 4.71 -24.64
C ASP A 247 25.58 3.41 -23.91
N ILE A 248 24.40 2.88 -24.23
CA ILE A 248 23.90 1.62 -23.66
C ILE A 248 24.84 0.47 -23.97
N LEU A 249 25.22 0.31 -25.24
CA LEU A 249 26.05 -0.80 -25.70
C LEU A 249 27.50 -0.67 -25.20
N GLY A 250 28.04 0.54 -25.12
CA GLY A 250 29.35 0.81 -24.52
C GLY A 250 29.42 0.41 -23.04
N ASN A 251 28.41 0.76 -22.25
CA ASN A 251 28.30 0.32 -20.86
C ASN A 251 28.14 -1.21 -20.76
N ALA A 252 27.29 -1.82 -21.60
CA ALA A 252 27.10 -3.25 -21.61
C ALA A 252 28.39 -4.03 -21.92
N ARG A 253 29.16 -3.60 -22.93
CA ARG A 253 30.46 -4.20 -23.27
C ARG A 253 31.46 -4.05 -22.12
N SER A 254 31.51 -2.87 -21.49
CA SER A 254 32.38 -2.61 -20.34
C SER A 254 32.00 -3.50 -19.14
N LEU A 255 30.71 -3.65 -18.86
CA LEU A 255 30.22 -4.55 -17.82
C LEU A 255 30.53 -6.02 -18.15
N ALA A 256 30.40 -6.43 -19.41
CA ALA A 256 30.73 -7.78 -19.87
C ALA A 256 32.20 -8.14 -19.67
N ALA A 257 33.11 -7.18 -19.86
CA ALA A 257 34.54 -7.34 -19.61
C ALA A 257 34.92 -7.26 -18.12
N SER A 258 33.99 -6.86 -17.25
CA SER A 258 34.27 -6.63 -15.82
C SER A 258 33.93 -7.83 -14.93
N PRO A 259 34.49 -7.91 -13.71
CA PRO A 259 34.07 -8.89 -12.71
C PRO A 259 32.58 -8.80 -12.31
N LEU A 260 31.92 -7.66 -12.59
CA LEU A 260 30.49 -7.48 -12.31
C LEU A 260 29.59 -8.25 -13.28
N LYS A 261 30.11 -8.75 -14.42
CA LYS A 261 29.31 -9.53 -15.37
C LYS A 261 28.55 -10.68 -14.72
N LYS A 262 29.18 -11.38 -13.76
CA LYS A 262 28.56 -12.51 -13.03
C LYS A 262 27.52 -12.07 -12.00
N LYS A 263 27.48 -10.78 -11.66
CA LYS A 263 26.58 -10.19 -10.66
C LYS A 263 25.41 -9.44 -11.26
N LEU A 264 25.43 -9.15 -12.57
CA LEU A 264 24.40 -8.37 -13.26
C LEU A 264 23.74 -9.21 -14.35
N LYS A 265 22.42 -9.17 -14.41
CA LYS A 265 21.58 -9.97 -15.31
C LYS A 265 20.90 -9.12 -16.37
N VAL A 266 20.50 -7.91 -16.01
CA VAL A 266 19.67 -7.02 -16.82
C VAL A 266 20.43 -5.73 -17.12
N ILE A 267 20.32 -5.27 -18.36
CA ILE A 267 20.61 -3.88 -18.73
C ILE A 267 19.26 -3.21 -18.95
N GLN A 268 18.85 -2.36 -18.00
CA GLN A 268 17.58 -1.64 -18.01
C GLN A 268 17.78 -0.30 -18.75
N ILE A 269 17.14 -0.18 -19.90
CA ILE A 269 17.03 1.08 -20.65
C ILE A 269 15.82 1.81 -20.08
N ASP A 270 16.06 2.91 -19.38
CA ASP A 270 15.03 3.68 -18.67
C ASP A 270 14.30 4.69 -19.57
N ASP A 271 13.48 5.58 -18.99
CA ASP A 271 12.68 6.57 -19.72
C ASP A 271 13.54 7.45 -20.64
N GLY A 272 13.03 7.75 -21.83
CA GLY A 272 13.69 8.56 -22.86
C GLY A 272 14.11 7.81 -24.12
N TRP A 273 13.93 6.49 -24.21
CA TRP A 273 14.24 5.71 -25.42
C TRP A 273 13.27 5.96 -26.58
N ASN A 274 12.04 6.36 -26.24
CA ASN A 274 10.92 6.63 -27.13
C ASN A 274 11.06 7.97 -27.88
N LEU A 275 10.20 8.19 -28.88
CA LEU A 275 10.17 9.42 -29.66
C LEU A 275 10.03 10.66 -28.76
N PRO A 276 10.73 11.77 -29.04
CA PRO A 276 10.48 13.03 -28.35
C PRO A 276 9.15 13.64 -28.81
N CYS A 277 8.50 14.38 -27.92
CA CYS A 277 7.32 15.19 -28.23
C CYS A 277 7.74 16.65 -28.49
N ARG A 278 6.95 17.46 -29.19
CA ARG A 278 7.33 18.86 -29.45
C ARG A 278 7.53 19.62 -28.12
N GLY A 279 8.75 20.08 -27.87
CA GLY A 279 9.12 20.79 -26.64
C GLY A 279 9.35 19.90 -25.42
N HIS A 280 9.29 18.57 -25.56
CA HIS A 280 9.55 17.63 -24.49
C HIS A 280 10.44 16.48 -24.98
N PRO A 281 11.61 16.21 -24.35
CA PRO A 281 12.54 15.17 -24.83
C PRO A 281 11.99 13.73 -24.72
N ARG A 282 10.75 13.55 -24.26
CA ARG A 282 10.10 12.26 -23.97
C ARG A 282 8.63 12.32 -24.39
N ASN A 283 8.05 11.21 -24.85
CA ASN A 283 6.63 11.12 -25.24
C ASN A 283 5.96 9.84 -24.68
N TRP A 284 5.33 9.93 -23.51
CA TRP A 284 4.63 8.79 -22.93
C TRP A 284 3.37 8.43 -23.73
N GLY A 285 3.20 7.15 -24.07
CA GLY A 285 2.11 6.64 -24.91
C GLY A 285 2.52 6.25 -26.33
N ASP A 286 3.58 6.83 -26.90
CA ASP A 286 4.12 6.45 -28.21
C ASP A 286 5.40 5.59 -28.07
N TRP A 287 5.21 4.28 -28.02
CA TRP A 287 6.28 3.29 -27.76
C TRP A 287 7.10 2.93 -28.99
N SER A 288 7.55 3.95 -29.73
CA SER A 288 8.45 3.79 -30.88
C SER A 288 9.83 4.39 -30.55
N PRO A 289 10.93 3.74 -30.96
CA PRO A 289 12.27 4.25 -30.69
C PRO A 289 12.49 5.61 -31.33
N GLY A 290 13.13 6.52 -30.59
CA GLY A 290 13.55 7.83 -31.09
C GLY A 290 14.85 7.79 -31.91
N GLU A 291 15.30 8.96 -32.36
CA GLU A 291 16.53 9.14 -33.16
C GLU A 291 17.80 8.65 -32.45
N LYS A 292 17.78 8.58 -31.11
CA LYS A 292 18.85 8.03 -30.27
C LYS A 292 19.10 6.52 -30.50
N PHE A 293 18.11 5.84 -31.10
CA PHE A 293 18.10 4.41 -31.38
C PHE A 293 17.81 4.18 -32.88
N PRO A 294 18.71 4.60 -33.79
CA PRO A 294 18.44 4.65 -35.24
C PRO A 294 18.25 3.26 -35.88
N GLN A 295 18.79 2.21 -35.27
CA GLN A 295 18.59 0.81 -35.69
C GLN A 295 17.43 0.13 -34.94
N GLY A 296 16.67 0.91 -34.17
CA GLY A 296 15.58 0.46 -33.32
C GLY A 296 16.03 -0.34 -32.09
N MET A 297 15.07 -0.67 -31.23
CA MET A 297 15.35 -1.39 -29.98
C MET A 297 15.74 -2.86 -30.20
N ARG A 298 15.37 -3.46 -31.35
CA ARG A 298 15.75 -4.84 -31.69
C ARG A 298 17.27 -5.00 -31.75
N ALA A 299 17.96 -4.12 -32.48
CA ALA A 299 19.42 -4.19 -32.62
C ALA A 299 20.13 -4.09 -31.26
N VAL A 300 19.64 -3.20 -30.38
CA VAL A 300 20.18 -3.06 -29.03
C VAL A 300 19.93 -4.31 -28.20
N ALA A 301 18.69 -4.85 -28.21
CA ALA A 301 18.36 -6.05 -27.46
C ALA A 301 19.18 -7.28 -27.92
N ASP A 302 19.34 -7.46 -29.23
CA ASP A 302 20.11 -8.56 -29.80
C ASP A 302 21.59 -8.49 -29.36
N GLU A 303 22.19 -7.29 -29.37
CA GLU A 303 23.56 -7.12 -28.89
C GLU A 303 23.68 -7.35 -27.37
N LEU A 304 22.75 -6.82 -26.56
CA LEU A 304 22.73 -7.07 -25.11
C LEU A 304 22.62 -8.57 -24.78
N HIS A 305 21.78 -9.29 -25.52
CA HIS A 305 21.63 -10.74 -25.42
C HIS A 305 22.91 -11.47 -25.82
N SER A 306 23.61 -11.01 -26.87
CA SER A 306 24.91 -11.59 -27.28
C SER A 306 26.01 -11.43 -26.21
N LEU A 307 25.93 -10.35 -25.41
CA LEU A 307 26.79 -10.11 -24.25
C LEU A 307 26.32 -10.87 -22.99
N GLY A 308 25.28 -11.69 -23.11
CA GLY A 308 24.70 -12.51 -22.06
C GLY A 308 23.91 -11.73 -21.01
N PHE A 309 23.45 -10.52 -21.31
CA PHE A 309 22.50 -9.77 -20.47
C PHE A 309 21.08 -9.97 -20.99
N ARG A 310 20.07 -9.76 -20.16
CA ARG A 310 18.67 -9.58 -20.57
C ARG A 310 18.43 -8.10 -20.83
N ALA A 311 17.75 -7.75 -21.92
CA ALA A 311 17.32 -6.38 -22.16
C ALA A 311 16.10 -6.06 -21.29
N GLY A 312 16.20 -5.00 -20.49
CA GLY A 312 15.08 -4.39 -19.77
C GLY A 312 14.69 -3.08 -20.45
N LEU A 313 13.40 -2.78 -20.51
CA LEU A 313 12.87 -1.57 -21.13
C LEU A 313 11.83 -0.94 -20.22
N TRP A 314 11.89 0.37 -20.05
CA TRP A 314 10.93 1.14 -19.25
C TRP A 314 9.69 1.52 -20.07
N LEU A 315 8.53 1.51 -19.42
CA LEU A 315 7.21 1.91 -19.93
C LEU A 315 6.42 2.60 -18.80
N ALA A 316 5.50 3.52 -19.13
CA ALA A 316 4.57 4.17 -18.20
C ALA A 316 3.25 4.59 -18.86
#